data_AF-A0A5D2KLB0-F1
#
_entry.id   AF-A0A5D2KLB0-F1
#
_cell.length_a   1.000
_cell.length_b   1.000
_cell.length_c   1.000
_cell.angle_alpha   90.00
_cell.angle_beta   90.00
_cell.angle_gamma   90.00
#
_symmetry.space_group_name_H-M   'P 1'
#
loop_
_entity.id
_entity.type
_entity.pdbx_description
1 polymer ?
#
loop_
_entity_poly.entity_id
_entity_poly.type
_entity_poly.pdbx_seq_one_letter_code
_entity_poly.pdbx_strand_id
1 'polypeptide(L)'
;MKGIFKSKPRTPVDIVRQTRDLLSFAARSSESRESKREEKMAELFKNLRELKSILYGNSESEPVSEACAQLTQEFFRENTLRLLITCLPKLNLEARKDATQVVANLQRQQVNSRLIASDYLEANLDLLDILIAGYENTDMALHYGAMLRECIRHQTVARYVLESQHMKKFFDYIQLPKFDIAADAAATFKELLTRHKSTVAEFLSKNYDWFFAEYNSKLLESSNYITRRQAIKLLGDILLDRSNAAVMTRYVSSKDNLRILMNLLRESSKSIQIEAFHVFKLFAAKQNKPPDIVSILVANKSKLLRLFADFKTNKEDEQFEADKAQVVREIAALELRDGP
;
A
#
# COMPACT_ATOMS: atom_id res chain seq x y z
N MET A 1 -17.25 -58.00 -12.98
CA MET A 1 -16.55 -56.76 -13.38
C MET A 1 -17.23 -55.59 -12.68
N LYS A 2 -16.64 -55.04 -11.60
CA LYS A 2 -17.12 -53.80 -11.00
C LYS A 2 -16.65 -52.65 -11.89
N GLY A 3 -17.57 -52.10 -12.69
CA GLY A 3 -17.30 -50.92 -13.49
C GLY A 3 -16.87 -49.79 -12.57
N ILE A 4 -15.62 -49.35 -12.72
CA ILE A 4 -15.09 -48.16 -12.07
C ILE A 4 -15.79 -46.99 -12.73
N PHE A 5 -16.91 -46.56 -12.16
CA PHE A 5 -17.53 -45.29 -12.51
C PHE A 5 -16.49 -44.20 -12.20
N LYS A 6 -15.82 -43.67 -13.23
CA LYS A 6 -15.03 -42.46 -13.08
C LYS A 6 -16.00 -41.36 -12.64
N SER A 7 -15.81 -40.84 -11.42
CA SER A 7 -16.57 -39.70 -10.94
C SER A 7 -16.46 -38.57 -11.95
N LYS A 8 -17.59 -37.94 -12.29
CA LYS A 8 -17.63 -36.79 -13.21
C LYS A 8 -16.59 -35.75 -12.75
N PRO A 9 -15.77 -35.19 -13.66
CA PRO A 9 -14.80 -34.15 -13.28
C PRO A 9 -15.55 -32.98 -12.63
N ARG A 10 -15.03 -32.51 -11.49
CA ARG A 10 -15.61 -31.37 -10.76
C ARG A 10 -15.46 -30.11 -11.61
N THR A 11 -16.53 -29.34 -11.75
CA THR A 11 -16.48 -28.04 -12.42
C THR A 11 -15.86 -26.98 -11.49
N PRO A 12 -15.36 -25.84 -12.01
CA PRO A 12 -14.90 -24.73 -11.18
C PRO A 12 -15.94 -24.29 -10.14
N VAL A 13 -17.21 -24.28 -10.53
CA VAL A 13 -18.36 -23.96 -9.68
C VAL A 13 -18.50 -24.97 -8.52
N ASP A 14 -18.39 -26.27 -8.81
CA ASP A 14 -18.49 -27.33 -7.79
C ASP A 14 -17.37 -27.20 -6.74
N ILE A 15 -16.15 -26.88 -7.19
CA ILE A 15 -14.99 -26.72 -6.32
C ILE A 15 -15.18 -25.52 -5.39
N VAL A 16 -15.68 -24.39 -5.90
CA VAL A 16 -15.98 -23.21 -5.07
C VAL A 16 -17.04 -23.52 -4.02
N ARG A 17 -18.15 -24.16 -4.40
CA ARG A 17 -19.23 -24.52 -3.46
C ARG A 17 -18.74 -25.45 -2.35
N GLN A 18 -18.03 -26.52 -2.73
CA GLN A 18 -17.45 -27.43 -1.75
C GLN A 18 -16.43 -26.71 -0.85
N THR A 19 -15.64 -25.79 -1.38
CA THR A 19 -14.72 -24.97 -0.58
C THR A 19 -15.48 -24.12 0.44
N ARG A 20 -16.59 -23.49 0.04
CA ARG A 20 -17.45 -22.70 0.93
C ARG A 20 -18.04 -23.53 2.05
N ASP A 21 -18.50 -24.75 1.76
CA ASP A 21 -19.03 -25.68 2.75
C ASP A 21 -17.96 -26.10 3.77
N LEU A 22 -16.75 -26.41 3.29
CA LEU A 22 -15.62 -26.78 4.12
C LEU A 22 -15.13 -25.61 5.00
N LEU A 23 -15.11 -24.39 4.45
CA LEU A 23 -14.81 -23.19 5.23
C LEU A 23 -15.88 -22.92 6.29
N SER A 24 -17.16 -23.13 5.97
CA SER A 24 -18.27 -23.00 6.92
C SER A 24 -18.16 -24.02 8.05
N PHE A 25 -17.76 -25.26 7.74
CA PHE A 25 -17.46 -26.29 8.73
C PHE A 25 -16.27 -25.88 9.61
N ALA A 26 -15.18 -25.41 9.01
CA ALA A 26 -14.00 -24.94 9.74
C ALA A 26 -14.30 -23.72 10.65
N ALA A 27 -15.26 -22.87 10.26
CA ALA A 27 -15.69 -21.73 11.06
C ALA A 27 -16.38 -22.18 12.38
N ARG A 28 -17.24 -23.22 12.31
CA ARG A 28 -18.10 -23.69 13.41
C ARG A 28 -17.45 -24.71 14.36
N SER A 29 -16.29 -25.25 14.04
CA SER A 29 -15.79 -26.55 14.55
C SER A 29 -15.27 -26.61 15.99
N SER A 30 -15.84 -25.87 16.95
CA SER A 30 -15.51 -26.07 18.38
C SER A 30 -15.96 -27.43 18.94
N GLU A 31 -16.85 -28.18 18.26
CA GLU A 31 -17.55 -29.34 18.85
C GLU A 31 -17.45 -30.67 18.05
N SER A 32 -16.60 -30.78 17.01
CA SER A 32 -16.53 -32.00 16.18
C SER A 32 -15.42 -32.98 16.61
N ARG A 33 -15.64 -34.29 16.37
CA ARG A 33 -14.61 -35.33 16.55
C ARG A 33 -13.36 -34.97 15.72
N GLU A 34 -12.19 -35.06 16.36
CA GLU A 34 -10.89 -34.64 15.81
C GLU A 34 -10.59 -35.27 14.43
N SER A 35 -10.80 -36.58 14.27
CA SER A 35 -10.56 -37.28 13.00
C SER A 35 -11.40 -36.75 11.83
N LYS A 36 -12.69 -36.43 12.08
CA LYS A 36 -13.57 -35.85 11.06
C LYS A 36 -13.13 -34.43 10.70
N ARG A 37 -12.57 -33.69 11.67
CA ARG A 37 -12.03 -32.35 11.43
C ARG A 37 -10.79 -32.41 10.56
N GLU A 38 -9.85 -33.32 10.83
CA GLU A 38 -8.65 -33.50 10.02
C GLU A 38 -8.97 -33.85 8.57
N GLU A 39 -9.91 -34.79 8.36
CA GLU A 39 -10.37 -35.17 7.02
C GLU A 39 -10.93 -33.96 6.25
N LYS A 40 -11.80 -33.16 6.87
CA LYS A 40 -12.40 -31.98 6.25
C LYS A 40 -11.39 -30.87 5.98
N MET A 41 -10.40 -30.69 6.87
CA MET A 41 -9.31 -29.73 6.64
C MET A 41 -8.40 -30.17 5.50
N ALA A 42 -8.11 -31.47 5.36
CA ALA A 42 -7.34 -32.01 4.24
C ALA A 42 -8.07 -31.80 2.90
N GLU A 43 -9.38 -32.04 2.86
CA GLU A 43 -10.22 -31.72 1.69
C GLU A 43 -10.18 -30.22 1.36
N LEU A 44 -10.24 -29.35 2.37
CA LEU A 44 -10.17 -27.89 2.18
C LEU A 44 -8.85 -27.48 1.56
N PHE A 45 -7.72 -28.00 2.05
CA PHE A 45 -6.40 -27.70 1.52
C PHE A 45 -6.25 -28.15 0.06
N LYS A 46 -6.80 -29.32 -0.28
CA LYS A 46 -6.83 -29.79 -1.67
C LYS A 46 -7.62 -28.85 -2.56
N ASN A 47 -8.80 -28.41 -2.11
CA ASN A 47 -9.62 -27.50 -2.90
C ASN A 47 -8.98 -26.12 -3.07
N LEU A 48 -8.32 -25.56 -2.04
CA LEU A 48 -7.59 -24.29 -2.16
C LEU A 48 -6.47 -24.36 -3.21
N ARG A 49 -5.73 -25.47 -3.23
CA ARG A 49 -4.71 -25.73 -4.26
C ARG A 49 -5.32 -25.83 -5.66
N GLU A 50 -6.48 -26.46 -5.79
CA GLU A 50 -7.18 -26.61 -7.07
C GLU A 50 -7.73 -25.27 -7.58
N LEU A 51 -8.33 -24.45 -6.69
CA LEU A 51 -8.73 -23.08 -7.01
C LEU A 51 -7.53 -22.27 -7.52
N LYS A 52 -6.37 -22.36 -6.84
CA LYS A 52 -5.14 -21.72 -7.31
C LYS A 52 -4.73 -22.23 -8.69
N SER A 53 -4.74 -23.54 -8.92
CA SER A 53 -4.37 -24.13 -10.21
C SER A 53 -5.28 -23.69 -11.35
N ILE A 54 -6.57 -23.47 -11.10
CA ILE A 54 -7.49 -22.92 -12.11
C ILE A 54 -7.09 -21.48 -12.46
N LEU A 55 -6.75 -20.67 -11.46
CA LEU A 55 -6.46 -19.23 -11.62
C LEU A 55 -5.07 -18.91 -12.17
N TYR A 56 -4.09 -19.77 -11.94
CA TYR A 56 -2.70 -19.56 -12.36
C TYR A 56 -2.20 -20.56 -13.40
N GLY A 57 -2.98 -21.60 -13.70
CA GLY A 57 -2.50 -22.76 -14.45
C GLY A 57 -1.59 -23.66 -13.60
N ASN A 58 -0.91 -24.57 -14.28
CA ASN A 58 0.09 -25.47 -13.70
C ASN A 58 1.26 -25.64 -14.69
N SER A 59 2.17 -26.59 -14.44
CA SER A 59 3.34 -26.84 -15.31
C SER A 59 2.97 -27.34 -16.72
N GLU A 60 1.75 -27.83 -16.91
CA GLU A 60 1.30 -28.48 -18.15
C GLU A 60 0.29 -27.62 -18.93
N SER A 61 -0.41 -26.70 -18.27
CA SER A 61 -1.51 -25.94 -18.86
C SER A 61 -1.61 -24.52 -18.33
N GLU A 62 -1.81 -23.55 -19.23
CA GLU A 62 -2.18 -22.17 -18.90
C GLU A 62 -3.60 -22.08 -18.32
N PRO A 63 -3.91 -21.03 -17.53
CA PRO A 63 -5.25 -20.82 -16.99
C PRO A 63 -6.27 -20.57 -18.10
N VAL A 64 -7.36 -21.35 -18.09
CA VAL A 64 -8.46 -21.20 -19.06
C VAL A 64 -9.36 -20.04 -18.63
N SER A 65 -9.52 -19.04 -19.50
CA SER A 65 -10.29 -17.81 -19.23
C SER A 65 -11.73 -18.09 -18.77
N GLU A 66 -12.43 -19.00 -19.45
CA GLU A 66 -13.81 -19.36 -19.09
C GLU A 66 -13.88 -20.00 -17.70
N ALA A 67 -12.95 -20.90 -17.37
CA ALA A 67 -12.90 -21.54 -16.05
C ALA A 67 -12.59 -20.52 -14.94
N CYS A 68 -11.70 -19.56 -15.21
CA CYS A 68 -11.41 -18.46 -14.30
C CYS A 68 -12.64 -17.58 -14.07
N ALA A 69 -13.37 -17.25 -15.13
CA ALA A 69 -14.59 -16.44 -15.03
C ALA A 69 -15.70 -17.16 -14.24
N GLN A 70 -15.93 -18.45 -14.50
CA GLN A 70 -16.89 -19.28 -13.76
C GLN A 70 -16.53 -19.38 -12.27
N LEU A 71 -15.26 -19.65 -11.96
CA LEU A 71 -14.75 -19.69 -10.59
C LEU A 71 -14.98 -18.34 -9.89
N THR A 72 -14.58 -17.24 -10.53
CA THR A 72 -14.69 -15.88 -9.99
C THR A 72 -16.14 -15.53 -9.70
N GLN A 73 -17.05 -15.80 -10.65
CA GLN A 73 -18.48 -15.54 -10.49
C GLN A 73 -19.09 -16.31 -9.32
N GLU A 74 -18.80 -17.61 -9.21
CA GLU A 74 -19.32 -18.41 -8.10
C GLU A 74 -18.67 -18.02 -6.76
N PHE A 75 -17.39 -17.62 -6.75
CA PHE A 75 -16.66 -17.26 -5.52
C PHE A 75 -17.28 -16.04 -4.84
N PHE A 76 -17.60 -15.01 -5.61
CA PHE A 76 -18.21 -13.76 -5.12
C PHE A 76 -19.74 -13.80 -5.01
N ARG A 77 -20.39 -14.91 -5.40
CA ARG A 77 -21.86 -15.04 -5.34
C ARG A 77 -22.41 -15.01 -3.90
N GLU A 78 -21.62 -15.48 -2.94
CA GLU A 78 -21.99 -15.58 -1.52
C GLU A 78 -20.78 -15.23 -0.62
N ASN A 79 -20.75 -15.73 0.61
CA ASN A 79 -19.79 -15.35 1.65
C ASN A 79 -18.43 -16.10 1.56
N THR A 80 -18.02 -16.58 0.39
CA THR A 80 -16.77 -17.36 0.25
C THR A 80 -15.55 -16.57 0.69
N LEU A 81 -15.43 -15.30 0.25
CA LEU A 81 -14.29 -14.44 0.61
C LEU A 81 -14.22 -14.22 2.11
N ARG A 82 -15.35 -13.83 2.73
CA ARG A 82 -15.46 -13.59 4.17
C ARG A 82 -15.04 -14.83 4.97
N LEU A 83 -15.59 -15.98 4.62
CA LEU A 83 -15.27 -17.23 5.29
C LEU A 83 -13.78 -17.58 5.13
N LEU A 84 -13.20 -17.37 3.94
CA LEU A 84 -11.79 -17.61 3.70
C LEU A 84 -10.88 -16.72 4.55
N ILE A 85 -11.16 -15.41 4.61
CA ILE A 85 -10.42 -14.44 5.44
C ILE A 85 -10.50 -14.81 6.92
N THR A 86 -11.70 -15.15 7.40
CA THR A 86 -11.95 -15.46 8.82
C THR A 86 -11.34 -16.81 9.23
N CYS A 87 -11.31 -17.79 8.32
CA CYS A 87 -10.74 -19.11 8.58
C CYS A 87 -9.24 -19.19 8.29
N LEU A 88 -8.61 -18.16 7.70
CA LEU A 88 -7.20 -18.16 7.34
C LEU A 88 -6.26 -18.58 8.50
N PRO A 89 -6.45 -18.12 9.75
CA PRO A 89 -5.61 -18.54 10.88
C PRO A 89 -5.71 -20.03 11.20
N LYS A 90 -6.83 -20.68 10.85
CA LYS A 90 -7.07 -22.12 11.07
C LYS A 90 -6.41 -23.01 10.01
N LEU A 91 -5.89 -22.44 8.93
CA LEU A 91 -5.23 -23.18 7.85
C LEU A 91 -3.75 -23.42 8.17
N ASN A 92 -3.14 -24.42 7.54
CA ASN A 92 -1.68 -24.60 7.59
C ASN A 92 -0.95 -23.60 6.67
N LEU A 93 0.38 -23.53 6.77
CA LEU A 93 1.18 -22.53 6.06
C LEU A 93 0.98 -22.55 4.53
N GLU A 94 0.99 -23.73 3.91
CA GLU A 94 0.82 -23.85 2.46
C GLU A 94 -0.60 -23.45 2.01
N ALA A 95 -1.63 -23.86 2.77
CA ALA A 95 -3.00 -23.46 2.48
C ALA A 95 -3.23 -21.94 2.68
N ARG A 96 -2.54 -21.29 3.62
CA ARG A 96 -2.56 -19.82 3.77
C ARG A 96 -1.96 -19.14 2.54
N LYS A 97 -0.83 -19.63 2.01
CA LYS A 97 -0.22 -19.13 0.78
C LYS A 97 -1.15 -19.31 -0.42
N ASP A 98 -1.74 -20.50 -0.58
CA ASP A 98 -2.70 -20.80 -1.64
C ASP A 98 -3.92 -19.88 -1.56
N ALA A 99 -4.52 -19.73 -0.37
CA ALA A 99 -5.64 -18.82 -0.15
C ALA A 99 -5.29 -17.35 -0.48
N THR A 100 -4.10 -16.89 -0.08
CA THR A 100 -3.62 -15.53 -0.38
C THR A 100 -3.52 -15.29 -1.88
N GLN A 101 -2.94 -16.25 -2.62
CA GLN A 101 -2.81 -16.16 -4.07
C GLN A 101 -4.17 -16.23 -4.78
N VAL A 102 -5.08 -17.08 -4.32
CA VAL A 102 -6.46 -17.14 -4.84
C VAL A 102 -7.14 -15.78 -4.67
N VAL A 103 -7.15 -15.20 -3.46
CA VAL A 103 -7.76 -13.89 -3.21
C VAL A 103 -7.12 -12.80 -4.07
N ALA A 104 -5.79 -12.78 -4.16
CA ALA A 104 -5.04 -11.81 -4.96
C ALA A 104 -5.41 -11.84 -6.44
N ASN A 105 -5.45 -13.04 -7.03
CA ASN A 105 -5.78 -13.22 -8.44
C ASN A 105 -7.23 -12.79 -8.75
N LEU A 106 -8.17 -13.21 -7.89
CA LEU A 106 -9.59 -12.89 -8.04
C LEU A 106 -9.90 -11.39 -8.11
N GLN A 107 -9.08 -10.54 -7.48
CA GLN A 107 -9.28 -9.07 -7.57
C GLN A 107 -9.09 -8.52 -8.98
N ARG A 108 -8.40 -9.26 -9.86
CA ARG A 108 -8.05 -8.82 -11.22
C ARG A 108 -8.88 -9.53 -12.29
N GLN A 109 -9.65 -10.54 -11.91
CA GLN A 109 -10.43 -11.33 -12.85
C GLN A 109 -11.63 -10.54 -13.38
N GLN A 110 -11.81 -10.56 -14.70
CA GLN A 110 -12.94 -9.95 -15.37
C GLN A 110 -13.99 -11.00 -15.70
N VAL A 111 -15.23 -10.78 -15.27
CA VAL A 111 -16.39 -11.59 -15.65
C VAL A 111 -17.29 -10.72 -16.51
N ASN A 112 -17.51 -11.12 -17.76
CA ASN A 112 -18.25 -10.31 -18.75
C ASN A 112 -17.70 -8.87 -18.86
N SER A 113 -16.36 -8.75 -18.89
CA SER A 113 -15.63 -7.48 -18.95
C SER A 113 -15.81 -6.57 -17.73
N ARG A 114 -16.26 -7.09 -16.58
CA ARG A 114 -16.44 -6.36 -15.32
C ARG A 114 -15.62 -6.97 -14.19
N LEU A 115 -15.06 -6.12 -13.33
CA LEU A 115 -14.36 -6.53 -12.11
C LEU A 115 -15.37 -6.70 -10.97
N ILE A 116 -16.08 -7.83 -10.96
CA ILE A 116 -17.15 -8.09 -9.97
C ILE A 116 -16.64 -8.15 -8.51
N ALA A 117 -15.33 -8.32 -8.31
CA ALA A 117 -14.69 -8.23 -7.00
C ALA A 117 -14.86 -6.84 -6.37
N SER A 118 -14.86 -5.78 -7.18
CA SER A 118 -15.11 -4.40 -6.71
C SER A 118 -16.50 -4.26 -6.12
N ASP A 119 -17.53 -4.74 -6.84
CA ASP A 119 -18.93 -4.67 -6.42
C ASP A 119 -19.16 -5.46 -5.12
N TYR A 120 -18.55 -6.66 -5.02
CA TYR A 120 -18.62 -7.46 -3.80
C TYR A 120 -17.99 -6.76 -2.59
N LEU A 121 -16.79 -6.17 -2.77
CA LEU A 121 -16.08 -5.50 -1.69
C LEU A 121 -16.79 -4.21 -1.24
N GLU A 122 -17.39 -3.47 -2.16
CA GLU A 122 -18.22 -2.30 -1.83
C GLU A 122 -19.38 -2.67 -0.90
N ALA A 123 -19.99 -3.84 -1.09
CA ALA A 123 -21.03 -4.36 -0.21
C ALA A 123 -20.51 -5.00 1.10
N ASN A 124 -19.19 -5.16 1.26
CA ASN A 124 -18.56 -5.92 2.37
C ASN A 124 -17.28 -5.22 2.89
N LEU A 125 -17.32 -3.90 3.04
CA LEU A 125 -16.14 -3.10 3.39
C LEU A 125 -15.53 -3.44 4.77
N ASP A 126 -16.32 -3.99 5.69
CA ASP A 126 -15.84 -4.46 7.00
C ASP A 126 -14.80 -5.58 6.90
N LEU A 127 -14.68 -6.27 5.75
CA LEU A 127 -13.59 -7.21 5.49
C LEU A 127 -12.22 -6.52 5.52
N LEU A 128 -12.14 -5.24 5.13
CA LEU A 128 -10.89 -4.49 5.17
C LEU A 128 -10.44 -4.24 6.60
N ASP A 129 -11.37 -4.06 7.53
CA ASP A 129 -11.04 -3.86 8.94
C ASP A 129 -10.34 -5.10 9.51
N ILE A 130 -10.80 -6.30 9.12
CA ILE A 130 -10.18 -7.58 9.47
C ILE A 130 -8.78 -7.69 8.88
N LEU A 131 -8.63 -7.39 7.58
CA LEU A 131 -7.33 -7.46 6.90
C LEU A 131 -6.32 -6.48 7.51
N ILE A 132 -6.76 -5.27 7.88
CA ILE A 132 -5.88 -4.24 8.46
C ILE A 132 -5.52 -4.57 9.92
N ALA A 133 -6.47 -5.05 10.72
CA ALA A 133 -6.17 -5.57 12.06
C ALA A 133 -5.20 -6.77 12.00
N GLY A 134 -5.15 -7.45 10.87
CA GLY A 134 -4.23 -8.54 10.57
C GLY A 134 -2.74 -8.24 10.79
N TYR A 135 -2.31 -6.98 10.66
CA TYR A 135 -0.92 -6.57 10.94
C TYR A 135 -0.53 -6.75 12.42
N GLU A 136 -1.50 -6.78 13.33
CA GLU A 136 -1.28 -7.02 14.77
C GLU A 136 -0.96 -8.51 15.06
N ASN A 137 -1.26 -9.42 14.12
CA ASN A 137 -0.92 -10.84 14.22
C ASN A 137 0.26 -11.18 13.32
N THR A 138 1.42 -11.45 13.91
CA THR A 138 2.65 -11.61 13.12
C THR A 138 2.67 -12.82 12.20
N ASP A 139 1.91 -13.87 12.50
CA ASP A 139 1.84 -15.06 11.64
C ASP A 139 0.98 -14.78 10.40
N MET A 140 0.01 -13.86 10.52
CA MET A 140 -0.97 -13.55 9.48
C MET A 140 -0.67 -12.27 8.70
N ALA A 141 0.15 -11.38 9.26
CA ALA A 141 0.36 -10.03 8.75
C ALA A 141 0.70 -10.00 7.26
N LEU A 142 1.64 -10.83 6.79
CA LEU A 142 2.03 -10.86 5.37
C LEU A 142 0.93 -11.41 4.45
N HIS A 143 0.11 -12.34 4.94
CA HIS A 143 -1.02 -12.88 4.17
C HIS A 143 -2.13 -11.84 4.04
N TYR A 144 -2.51 -11.23 5.16
CA TYR A 144 -3.55 -10.19 5.17
C TYR A 144 -3.10 -8.91 4.46
N GLY A 145 -1.85 -8.49 4.62
CA GLY A 145 -1.27 -7.37 3.90
C GLY A 145 -1.24 -7.58 2.39
N ALA A 146 -0.88 -8.79 1.93
CA ALA A 146 -0.95 -9.15 0.51
C ALA A 146 -2.39 -9.13 -0.04
N MET A 147 -3.37 -9.70 0.69
CA MET A 147 -4.78 -9.63 0.29
C MET A 147 -5.27 -8.18 0.25
N LEU A 148 -4.95 -7.38 1.27
CA LEU A 148 -5.34 -5.98 1.37
C LEU A 148 -4.82 -5.15 0.20
N ARG A 149 -3.54 -5.31 -0.17
CA ARG A 149 -2.95 -4.61 -1.33
C ARG A 149 -3.68 -4.88 -2.64
N GLU A 150 -4.17 -6.09 -2.82
CA GLU A 150 -4.95 -6.41 -4.02
C GLU A 150 -6.36 -5.83 -3.94
N CYS A 151 -6.98 -5.78 -2.76
CA CYS A 151 -8.29 -5.16 -2.58
C CYS A 151 -8.27 -3.63 -2.81
N ILE A 152 -7.25 -2.91 -2.32
CA ILE A 152 -7.13 -1.44 -2.51
C ILE A 152 -6.85 -1.04 -3.96
N ARG A 153 -6.69 -1.99 -4.88
CA ARG A 153 -6.70 -1.71 -6.33
C ARG A 153 -8.04 -1.14 -6.78
N HIS A 154 -9.12 -1.46 -6.09
CA HIS A 154 -10.45 -0.90 -6.34
C HIS A 154 -10.58 0.44 -5.62
N GLN A 155 -11.04 1.47 -6.33
CA GLN A 155 -11.10 2.83 -5.79
C GLN A 155 -12.06 2.95 -4.59
N THR A 156 -13.17 2.22 -4.59
CA THR A 156 -14.15 2.17 -3.49
C THR A 156 -13.51 1.68 -2.19
N VAL A 157 -12.71 0.62 -2.28
CA VAL A 157 -11.97 0.04 -1.17
C VAL A 157 -10.88 0.99 -0.66
N ALA A 158 -10.07 1.56 -1.56
CA ALA A 158 -9.03 2.50 -1.16
C ALA A 158 -9.62 3.74 -0.48
N ARG A 159 -10.74 4.28 -0.98
CA ARG A 159 -11.47 5.39 -0.37
C ARG A 159 -11.91 5.04 1.05
N TYR A 160 -12.53 3.87 1.24
CA TYR A 160 -12.94 3.40 2.56
C TYR A 160 -11.77 3.38 3.56
N VAL A 161 -10.63 2.79 3.16
CA VAL A 161 -9.46 2.70 4.05
C VAL A 161 -8.89 4.09 4.37
N LEU A 162 -8.74 4.97 3.38
CA LEU A 162 -8.24 6.33 3.54
C LEU A 162 -9.11 7.15 4.51
N GLU A 163 -10.43 7.02 4.42
CA GLU A 163 -11.39 7.79 5.22
C GLU A 163 -11.66 7.19 6.61
N SER A 164 -11.17 5.98 6.87
CA SER A 164 -11.33 5.27 8.15
C SER A 164 -10.28 5.63 9.20
N GLN A 165 -10.54 5.29 10.46
CA GLN A 165 -9.55 5.39 11.54
C GLN A 165 -8.34 4.47 11.33
N HIS A 166 -8.46 3.45 10.46
CA HIS A 166 -7.36 2.54 10.14
C HIS A 166 -6.18 3.26 9.48
N MET A 167 -6.41 4.37 8.78
CA MET A 167 -5.35 5.14 8.15
C MET A 167 -4.26 5.55 9.15
N LYS A 168 -4.64 5.88 10.39
CA LYS A 168 -3.70 6.25 11.45
C LYS A 168 -2.84 5.08 11.93
N LYS A 169 -3.39 3.86 11.94
CA LYS A 169 -2.66 2.67 12.38
C LYS A 169 -1.43 2.37 11.52
N PHE A 170 -1.45 2.76 10.23
CA PHE A 170 -0.30 2.54 9.35
C PHE A 170 0.97 3.25 9.82
N PHE A 171 0.86 4.43 10.47
CA PHE A 171 2.04 5.10 11.01
C PHE A 171 2.76 4.28 12.09
N ASP A 172 2.00 3.44 12.81
CA ASP A 172 2.54 2.54 13.82
C ASP A 172 3.01 1.22 13.18
N TYR A 173 2.23 0.66 12.24
CA TYR A 173 2.58 -0.58 11.54
C TYR A 173 3.88 -0.49 10.72
N ILE A 174 4.14 0.65 10.08
CA ILE A 174 5.37 0.92 9.31
C ILE A 174 6.62 0.94 10.21
N GLN A 175 6.43 1.07 11.52
CA GLN A 175 7.50 1.14 12.50
C GLN A 175 7.59 -0.12 13.37
N LEU A 176 6.89 -1.20 13.00
CA LEU A 176 6.97 -2.47 13.71
C LEU A 176 8.41 -3.03 13.70
N PRO A 177 8.86 -3.69 14.79
CA PRO A 177 10.21 -4.26 14.86
C PRO A 177 10.48 -5.35 13.81
N LYS A 178 9.44 -6.07 13.38
CA LYS A 178 9.53 -7.08 12.32
C LYS A 178 9.60 -6.40 10.96
N PHE A 179 10.81 -6.36 10.40
CA PHE A 179 11.13 -5.62 9.18
C PHE A 179 10.28 -6.00 7.97
N ASP A 180 10.04 -7.30 7.77
CA ASP A 180 9.19 -7.82 6.69
C ASP A 180 7.75 -7.29 6.79
N ILE A 181 7.17 -7.31 8.00
CA ILE A 181 5.82 -6.79 8.25
C ILE A 181 5.77 -5.26 8.09
N ALA A 182 6.75 -4.54 8.64
CA ALA A 182 6.84 -3.09 8.51
C ALA A 182 6.99 -2.64 7.04
N ALA A 183 7.81 -3.36 6.26
CA ALA A 183 7.98 -3.10 4.83
C ALA A 183 6.70 -3.39 4.03
N ASP A 184 5.97 -4.45 4.39
CA ASP A 184 4.67 -4.80 3.79
C ASP A 184 3.60 -3.73 4.08
N ALA A 185 3.55 -3.24 5.33
CA ALA A 185 2.69 -2.12 5.73
C ALA A 185 3.07 -0.83 4.99
N ALA A 186 4.35 -0.53 4.85
CA ALA A 186 4.84 0.64 4.11
C ALA A 186 4.49 0.58 2.62
N ALA A 187 4.57 -0.60 2.00
CA ALA A 187 4.14 -0.81 0.62
C ALA A 187 2.63 -0.55 0.47
N THR A 188 1.82 -1.06 1.40
CA THR A 188 0.36 -0.84 1.40
C THR A 188 0.01 0.64 1.60
N PHE A 189 0.65 1.31 2.56
CA PHE A 189 0.49 2.74 2.81
C PHE A 189 0.88 3.59 1.60
N LYS A 190 1.99 3.25 0.93
CA LYS A 190 2.40 3.89 -0.33
C LYS A 190 1.35 3.70 -1.41
N GLU A 191 0.81 2.49 -1.59
CA GLU A 191 -0.23 2.24 -2.62
C GLU A 191 -1.50 3.06 -2.36
N LEU A 192 -1.96 3.11 -1.11
CA LEU A 192 -3.11 3.93 -0.70
C LEU A 192 -2.91 5.41 -1.08
N LEU A 193 -1.70 5.94 -0.88
CA LEU A 193 -1.38 7.36 -1.09
C LEU A 193 -0.92 7.70 -2.51
N THR A 194 -0.83 6.74 -3.43
CA THR A 194 -0.30 7.02 -4.77
C THR A 194 -1.08 6.41 -5.93
N ARG A 195 -1.98 5.44 -5.69
CA ARG A 195 -2.72 4.75 -6.76
C ARG A 195 -3.87 5.59 -7.34
N HIS A 196 -4.84 5.96 -6.50
CA HIS A 196 -6.08 6.61 -6.92
C HIS A 196 -5.98 8.13 -6.79
N LYS A 197 -5.37 8.78 -7.78
CA LYS A 197 -4.91 10.17 -7.70
C LYS A 197 -5.95 11.17 -7.21
N SER A 198 -7.17 11.12 -7.75
CA SER A 198 -8.25 12.03 -7.33
C SER A 198 -8.71 11.77 -5.90
N THR A 199 -8.91 10.51 -5.52
CA THR A 199 -9.28 10.12 -4.14
C THR A 199 -8.22 10.54 -3.13
N VAL A 200 -6.94 10.35 -3.47
CA VAL A 200 -5.83 10.75 -2.60
C VAL A 200 -5.77 12.27 -2.45
N ALA A 201 -5.91 13.02 -3.54
CA ALA A 201 -5.88 14.48 -3.51
C ALA A 201 -7.01 15.05 -2.65
N GLU A 202 -8.21 14.50 -2.77
CA GLU A 202 -9.36 14.84 -1.94
C GLU A 202 -9.09 14.54 -0.46
N PHE A 203 -8.64 13.31 -0.17
CA PHE A 203 -8.30 12.87 1.19
C PHE A 203 -7.26 13.79 1.83
N LEU A 204 -6.12 14.03 1.17
CA LEU A 204 -5.02 14.84 1.69
C LEU A 204 -5.42 16.30 1.88
N SER A 205 -6.26 16.85 1.00
CA SER A 205 -6.75 18.23 1.11
C SER A 205 -7.66 18.39 2.33
N LYS A 206 -8.58 17.44 2.54
CA LYS A 206 -9.54 17.43 3.66
C LYS A 206 -8.86 17.15 5.01
N ASN A 207 -7.82 16.33 5.00
CA ASN A 207 -7.17 15.78 6.20
C ASN A 207 -5.78 16.35 6.47
N TYR A 208 -5.43 17.44 5.78
CA TYR A 208 -4.08 17.99 5.70
C TYR A 208 -3.37 18.09 7.06
N ASP A 209 -4.01 18.76 8.03
CA ASP A 209 -3.35 19.15 9.27
C ASP A 209 -2.92 17.95 10.11
N TRP A 210 -3.84 17.02 10.39
CA TRP A 210 -3.50 15.84 11.18
C TRP A 210 -2.60 14.89 10.39
N PHE A 211 -2.83 14.72 9.08
CA PHE A 211 -2.08 13.75 8.29
C PHE A 211 -0.61 14.15 8.21
N PHE A 212 -0.30 15.40 7.86
CA PHE A 212 1.08 15.85 7.76
C PHE A 212 1.74 16.05 9.13
N ALA A 213 0.98 16.37 10.20
CA ALA A 213 1.53 16.35 11.55
C ALA A 213 2.05 14.95 11.94
N GLU A 214 1.24 13.91 11.72
CA GLU A 214 1.64 12.51 11.97
C GLU A 214 2.75 12.07 11.01
N TYR A 215 2.63 12.37 9.72
CA TYR A 215 3.63 12.01 8.70
C TYR A 215 5.02 12.57 9.03
N ASN A 216 5.06 13.84 9.40
CA ASN A 216 6.30 14.52 9.75
C ASN A 216 6.92 13.94 11.01
N SER A 217 6.17 13.93 12.11
CA SER A 217 6.68 13.53 13.42
C SER A 217 7.00 12.03 13.51
N LYS A 218 6.16 11.18 12.93
CA LYS A 218 6.33 9.72 13.03
C LYS A 218 7.21 9.13 11.94
N LEU A 219 7.27 9.72 10.74
CA LEU A 219 8.00 9.11 9.61
C LEU A 219 9.23 9.89 9.19
N LEU A 220 9.11 11.19 8.89
CA LEU A 220 10.26 12.00 8.44
C LEU A 220 11.27 12.24 9.56
N GLU A 221 10.79 12.39 10.79
CA GLU A 221 11.62 12.58 11.99
C GLU A 221 11.85 11.27 12.76
N SER A 222 11.43 10.12 12.20
CA SER A 222 11.65 8.80 12.80
C SER A 222 13.13 8.55 13.09
N SER A 223 13.48 7.87 14.19
CA SER A 223 14.86 7.43 14.43
C SER A 223 15.30 6.32 13.47
N ASN A 224 14.34 5.61 12.85
CA ASN A 224 14.61 4.54 11.91
C ASN A 224 15.02 5.08 10.52
N TYR A 225 16.25 4.77 10.12
CA TYR A 225 16.81 5.16 8.82
C TYR A 225 15.94 4.75 7.63
N ILE A 226 15.44 3.51 7.62
CA ILE A 226 14.65 2.96 6.50
C ILE A 226 13.32 3.69 6.41
N THR A 227 12.66 3.91 7.54
CA THR A 227 11.41 4.69 7.63
C THR A 227 11.62 6.09 7.08
N ARG A 228 12.63 6.84 7.55
CA ARG A 228 12.92 8.20 7.04
C ARG A 228 13.15 8.19 5.54
N ARG A 229 13.97 7.27 5.04
CA ARG A 229 14.30 7.15 3.61
C ARG A 229 13.08 6.87 2.76
N GLN A 230 12.22 5.95 3.17
CA GLN A 230 10.99 5.63 2.43
C GLN A 230 9.98 6.78 2.50
N ALA A 231 9.87 7.43 3.65
CA ALA A 231 8.97 8.56 3.86
C ALA A 231 9.36 9.78 3.02
N ILE A 232 10.63 10.19 3.00
CA ILE A 232 11.01 11.35 2.19
C ILE A 232 10.78 11.12 0.69
N LYS A 233 11.03 9.90 0.21
CA LYS A 233 10.73 9.52 -1.17
C LYS A 233 9.22 9.57 -1.46
N LEU A 234 8.41 9.00 -0.57
CA LEU A 234 6.96 9.00 -0.72
C LEU A 234 6.39 10.42 -0.64
N LEU A 235 6.94 11.30 0.20
CA LEU A 235 6.57 12.71 0.23
C LEU A 235 6.83 13.38 -1.13
N GLY A 236 7.99 13.10 -1.73
CA GLY A 236 8.29 13.52 -3.11
C GLY A 236 7.24 13.04 -4.11
N ASP A 237 6.94 11.74 -4.10
CA ASP A 237 5.91 11.12 -4.96
C ASP A 237 4.53 11.79 -4.79
N ILE A 238 4.15 12.17 -3.56
CA ILE A 238 2.89 12.83 -3.25
C ILE A 238 2.88 14.27 -3.75
N LEU A 239 3.89 15.07 -3.41
CA LEU A 239 3.89 16.51 -3.67
C LEU A 239 4.16 16.85 -5.15
N LEU A 240 4.85 15.98 -5.88
CA LEU A 240 5.11 16.14 -7.32
C LEU A 240 3.93 15.68 -8.19
N ASP A 241 2.94 14.98 -7.63
CA ASP A 241 1.73 14.62 -8.39
C ASP A 241 0.88 15.86 -8.68
N ARG A 242 0.56 16.07 -9.96
CA ARG A 242 -0.25 17.21 -10.42
C ARG A 242 -1.62 17.31 -9.73
N SER A 243 -2.19 16.17 -9.33
CA SER A 243 -3.49 16.12 -8.66
C SER A 243 -3.42 16.72 -7.25
N ASN A 244 -2.22 16.73 -6.66
CA ASN A 244 -1.94 17.24 -5.32
C ASN A 244 -1.43 18.70 -5.33
N ALA A 245 -1.60 19.45 -6.42
CA ALA A 245 -1.03 20.81 -6.54
C ALA A 245 -1.43 21.76 -5.38
N ALA A 246 -2.68 21.67 -4.90
CA ALA A 246 -3.15 22.45 -3.76
C ALA A 246 -2.45 22.03 -2.45
N VAL A 247 -2.34 20.72 -2.22
CA VAL A 247 -1.64 20.14 -1.07
C VAL A 247 -0.16 20.52 -1.08
N MET A 248 0.50 20.40 -2.25
CA MET A 248 1.88 20.82 -2.45
C MET A 248 2.06 22.29 -2.12
N THR A 249 1.22 23.16 -2.68
CA THR A 249 1.28 24.61 -2.45
C THR A 249 1.17 24.95 -0.97
N ARG A 250 0.28 24.28 -0.23
CA ARG A 250 0.13 24.45 1.23
C ARG A 250 1.37 23.93 1.96
N TYR A 251 1.88 22.75 1.59
CA TYR A 251 3.07 22.14 2.19
C TYR A 251 4.33 22.98 2.06
N VAL A 252 4.58 23.53 0.87
CA VAL A 252 5.76 24.36 0.62
C VAL A 252 5.64 25.80 1.15
N SER A 253 4.52 26.12 1.79
CA SER A 253 4.31 27.40 2.47
C SER A 253 4.52 27.32 3.99
N SER A 254 4.85 26.13 4.52
CA SER A 254 5.04 25.92 5.96
C SER A 254 6.51 25.99 6.35
N LYS A 255 6.80 26.89 7.29
CA LYS A 255 8.12 27.05 7.92
C LYS A 255 8.64 25.78 8.58
N ASP A 256 7.76 25.04 9.25
CA ASP A 256 8.15 23.84 9.98
C ASP A 256 8.46 22.69 9.02
N ASN A 257 7.70 22.58 7.92
CA ASN A 257 8.01 21.63 6.85
C ASN A 257 9.37 21.93 6.21
N LEU A 258 9.70 23.22 5.97
CA LEU A 258 11.01 23.61 5.46
C LEU A 258 12.13 23.19 6.42
N ARG A 259 11.96 23.42 7.72
CA ARG A 259 12.96 23.05 8.75
C ARG A 259 13.24 21.56 8.74
N ILE A 260 12.21 20.73 8.67
CA ILE A 260 12.36 19.27 8.57
C ILE A 260 13.20 18.89 7.35
N LEU A 261 12.87 19.44 6.18
CA LEU A 261 13.62 19.16 4.94
C LEU A 261 15.07 19.66 5.00
N MET A 262 15.31 20.83 5.59
CA MET A 262 16.67 21.35 5.78
C MET A 262 17.51 20.48 6.72
N ASN A 263 16.88 19.83 7.71
CA ASN A 263 17.54 18.84 8.54
C ASN A 263 17.84 17.55 7.75
N LEU A 264 16.90 17.05 6.95
CA LEU A 264 17.11 15.88 6.09
C LEU A 264 18.19 16.09 5.03
N LEU A 265 18.34 17.30 4.49
CA LEU A 265 19.45 17.69 3.60
C LEU A 265 20.84 17.59 4.28
N ARG A 266 20.89 17.57 5.61
CA ARG A 266 22.12 17.47 6.41
C ARG A 266 22.38 16.07 6.95
N GLU A 267 21.50 15.10 6.68
CA GLU A 267 21.68 13.70 7.10
C GLU A 267 22.97 13.11 6.51
N SER A 268 23.58 12.13 7.18
CA SER A 268 24.78 11.45 6.68
C SER A 268 24.51 10.61 5.42
N SER A 269 23.27 10.14 5.25
CA SER A 269 22.89 9.31 4.10
C SER A 269 22.68 10.14 2.84
N LYS A 270 23.54 9.93 1.83
CA LYS A 270 23.38 10.51 0.49
C LYS A 270 22.03 10.21 -0.14
N SER A 271 21.47 9.03 0.08
CA SER A 271 20.15 8.69 -0.46
C SER A 271 19.04 9.55 0.15
N ILE A 272 19.10 9.85 1.46
CA ILE A 272 18.12 10.74 2.08
C ILE A 272 18.32 12.18 1.59
N GLN A 273 19.56 12.64 1.49
CA GLN A 273 19.86 13.99 0.98
C GLN A 273 19.27 14.20 -0.42
N ILE A 274 19.43 13.23 -1.34
CA ILE A 274 18.94 13.33 -2.72
C ILE A 274 17.41 13.43 -2.76
N GLU A 275 16.72 12.55 -2.04
CA GLU A 275 15.24 12.59 -1.97
C GLU A 275 14.75 13.87 -1.28
N ALA A 276 15.45 14.33 -0.23
CA ALA A 276 15.14 15.60 0.44
C ALA A 276 15.32 16.80 -0.49
N PHE A 277 16.31 16.76 -1.38
CA PHE A 277 16.50 17.79 -2.39
C PHE A 277 15.34 17.86 -3.39
N HIS A 278 14.81 16.72 -3.84
CA HIS A 278 13.66 16.69 -4.73
C HIS A 278 12.40 17.32 -4.14
N VAL A 279 12.25 17.31 -2.81
CA VAL A 279 11.17 18.04 -2.13
C VAL A 279 11.56 19.49 -1.87
N PHE A 280 12.78 19.74 -1.40
CA PHE A 280 13.29 21.08 -1.10
C PHE A 280 13.27 22.00 -2.32
N LYS A 281 13.55 21.49 -3.52
CA LYS A 281 13.48 22.31 -4.75
C LYS A 281 12.11 22.94 -4.96
N LEU A 282 11.02 22.34 -4.45
CA LEU A 282 9.67 22.91 -4.53
C LEU A 282 9.55 24.18 -3.67
N PHE A 283 10.22 24.23 -2.52
CA PHE A 283 10.30 25.45 -1.71
C PHE A 283 11.09 26.54 -2.41
N ALA A 284 12.23 26.19 -3.03
CA ALA A 284 13.06 27.13 -3.78
C ALA A 284 12.36 27.65 -5.05
N ALA A 285 11.61 26.81 -5.76
CA ALA A 285 10.90 27.17 -6.99
C ALA A 285 9.54 27.86 -6.74
N LYS A 286 9.03 27.87 -5.49
CA LYS A 286 7.74 28.50 -5.16
C LYS A 286 7.77 30.00 -5.51
N GLN A 287 6.79 30.44 -6.29
CA GLN A 287 6.50 31.85 -6.49
C GLN A 287 5.75 32.40 -5.28
N ASN A 288 5.98 33.67 -4.92
CA ASN A 288 5.38 34.32 -3.74
C ASN A 288 5.64 33.51 -2.45
N LYS A 289 6.92 33.28 -2.14
CA LYS A 289 7.35 32.58 -0.93
C LYS A 289 6.90 33.37 0.32
N PRO A 290 6.34 32.71 1.34
CA PRO A 290 6.02 33.36 2.61
C PRO A 290 7.24 34.06 3.24
N PRO A 291 7.08 35.20 3.94
CA PRO A 291 8.21 35.97 4.49
C PRO A 291 9.10 35.18 5.45
N ASP A 292 8.52 34.27 6.24
CA ASP A 292 9.24 33.39 7.17
C ASP A 292 10.08 32.34 6.44
N ILE A 293 9.60 31.81 5.31
CA ILE A 293 10.37 30.94 4.41
C ILE A 293 11.54 31.71 3.80
N VAL A 294 11.30 32.91 3.28
CA VAL A 294 12.36 33.77 2.72
C VAL A 294 13.42 34.06 3.79
N SER A 295 12.98 34.45 5.00
CA SER A 295 13.87 34.72 6.13
C SER A 295 14.77 33.52 6.46
N ILE A 296 14.23 32.31 6.52
CA ILE A 296 15.03 31.09 6.76
C ILE A 296 16.03 30.85 5.64
N LEU A 297 15.62 30.97 4.38
CA LEU A 297 16.49 30.72 3.23
C LEU A 297 17.63 31.75 3.16
N VAL A 298 17.34 33.04 3.40
CA VAL A 298 18.36 34.10 3.44
C VAL A 298 19.31 33.91 4.61
N ALA A 299 18.80 33.63 5.82
CA ALA A 299 19.63 33.40 7.00
C ALA A 299 20.58 32.20 6.85
N ASN A 300 20.24 31.23 5.99
CA ASN A 300 21.05 30.04 5.73
C ASN A 300 21.71 30.04 4.34
N LYS A 301 21.63 31.16 3.59
CA LYS A 301 22.04 31.27 2.19
C LYS A 301 23.44 30.73 1.93
N SER A 302 24.45 31.24 2.63
CA SER A 302 25.85 30.82 2.43
C SER A 302 26.08 29.34 2.72
N LYS A 303 25.38 28.79 3.74
CA LYS A 303 25.49 27.37 4.11
C LYS A 303 24.82 26.47 3.07
N LEU A 304 23.65 26.87 2.56
CA LEU A 304 22.93 26.14 1.50
C LEU A 304 23.71 26.12 0.19
N LEU A 305 24.27 27.26 -0.23
CA LEU A 305 25.09 27.34 -1.44
C LEU A 305 26.33 26.45 -1.34
N ARG A 306 27.01 26.45 -0.19
CA ARG A 306 28.15 25.54 0.06
C ARG A 306 27.71 24.07 0.04
N LEU A 307 26.61 23.74 0.70
CA LEU A 307 26.06 22.38 0.70
C LEU A 307 25.82 21.88 -0.73
N PHE A 308 25.18 22.69 -1.58
CA PHE A 308 24.85 22.30 -2.95
C PHE A 308 26.07 22.26 -3.90
N ALA A 309 27.12 23.05 -3.64
CA ALA A 309 28.37 22.94 -4.38
C ALA A 309 29.03 21.56 -4.21
N ASP A 310 28.99 21.02 -2.99
CA ASP A 310 29.54 19.70 -2.65
C ASP A 310 28.54 18.55 -2.92
N PHE A 311 27.33 18.87 -3.39
CA PHE A 311 26.26 17.90 -3.56
C PHE A 311 26.34 17.26 -4.94
N LYS A 312 26.81 16.01 -4.97
CA LYS A 312 26.98 15.20 -6.18
C LYS A 312 26.19 13.90 -6.08
N THR A 313 25.64 13.46 -7.20
CA THR A 313 25.07 12.13 -7.39
C THR A 313 26.17 11.13 -7.76
N ASN A 314 25.94 9.84 -7.49
CA ASN A 314 26.91 8.78 -7.83
C ASN A 314 26.98 8.47 -9.35
N LYS A 315 26.02 8.98 -10.12
CA LYS A 315 25.91 8.84 -11.58
C LYS A 315 25.72 10.22 -12.18
N GLU A 316 26.16 10.39 -13.42
CA GLU A 316 25.81 11.56 -14.24
C GLU A 316 24.29 11.59 -14.40
N ASP A 317 23.65 12.52 -13.70
CA ASP A 317 22.22 12.78 -13.74
C ASP A 317 22.04 14.24 -14.15
N GLU A 318 21.92 14.46 -15.46
CA GLU A 318 21.83 15.80 -16.05
C GLU A 318 20.61 16.57 -15.53
N GLN A 319 19.50 15.87 -15.28
CA GLN A 319 18.29 16.48 -14.75
C GLN A 319 18.51 16.97 -13.32
N PHE A 320 19.16 16.16 -12.49
CA PHE A 320 19.49 16.55 -11.12
C PHE A 320 20.43 17.76 -11.09
N GLU A 321 21.46 17.79 -11.95
CA GLU A 321 22.38 18.93 -12.03
C GLU A 321 21.68 20.21 -12.53
N ALA A 322 20.76 20.09 -13.48
CA ALA A 322 19.93 21.21 -13.95
C ALA A 322 19.02 21.76 -12.84
N ASP A 323 18.32 20.87 -12.12
CA ASP A 323 17.48 21.23 -10.97
C ASP A 323 18.32 21.91 -9.88
N LYS A 324 19.52 21.40 -9.59
CA LYS A 324 20.44 21.95 -8.60
C LYS A 324 20.91 23.34 -8.99
N ALA A 325 21.29 23.54 -10.24
CA ALA A 325 21.67 24.85 -10.76
C ALA A 325 20.52 25.85 -10.66
N GLN A 326 19.28 25.44 -10.93
CA GLN A 326 18.11 26.30 -10.74
C GLN A 326 17.90 26.67 -9.26
N VAL A 327 17.93 25.70 -8.35
CA VAL A 327 17.78 25.94 -6.90
C VAL A 327 18.86 26.89 -6.38
N VAL A 328 20.11 26.71 -6.82
CA VAL A 328 21.23 27.59 -6.46
C VAL A 328 20.98 29.02 -6.95
N ARG A 329 20.52 29.20 -8.20
CA ARG A 329 20.18 30.53 -8.74
C ARG A 329 19.06 31.19 -7.96
N GLU A 330 17.98 30.46 -7.69
CA GLU A 330 16.83 30.95 -6.92
C GLU A 330 17.27 31.42 -5.52
N ILE A 331 18.04 30.60 -4.80
CA ILE A 331 18.54 30.95 -3.46
C ILE A 331 19.50 32.14 -3.52
N ALA A 332 20.41 32.18 -4.49
CA ALA A 332 21.36 33.28 -4.65
C ALA A 332 20.66 34.63 -4.88
N ALA A 333 19.54 34.63 -5.61
CA ALA A 333 18.74 35.82 -5.91
C ALA A 333 17.81 36.27 -4.76
N LEU A 334 17.64 35.47 -3.70
CA LEU A 334 16.78 35.86 -2.58
C LEU A 334 17.40 36.98 -1.76
N GLU A 335 16.64 38.06 -1.58
CA GLU A 335 16.96 39.16 -0.66
C GLU A 335 15.80 39.34 0.31
N LEU A 336 16.10 39.81 1.52
CA LEU A 336 15.05 40.31 2.39
C LEU A 336 14.53 41.59 1.74
N ARG A 337 13.25 41.59 1.35
CA ARG A 337 12.60 42.85 1.02
C ARG A 337 12.42 43.59 2.35
N ASP A 338 13.06 44.74 2.48
CA ASP A 338 12.68 45.71 3.50
C ASP A 338 11.19 46.00 3.29
N GLY A 339 10.38 45.74 4.34
CA GLY A 339 8.96 46.06 4.29
C GLY A 339 8.76 47.56 4.09
N PRO A 340 7.57 47.99 3.60
CA PRO A 340 7.21 49.40 3.65
C PRO A 340 7.24 49.96 5.08
#